data_AF-A0A849PLR5-F1
#
_entry.id   AF-A0A849PLR5-F1
#
_cell.length_a   1.000
_cell.length_b   1.000
_cell.length_c   1.000
_cell.angle_alpha   90.00
_cell.angle_beta   90.00
_cell.angle_gamma   90.00
#
_symmetry.space_group_name_H-M   'P 1'
#
loop_
_entity.id
_entity.type
_entity.pdbx_description
1 polymer ?
#
loop_
_entity_poly.entity_id
_entity_poly.type
_entity_poly.pdbx_seq_one_letter_code
_entity_poly.pdbx_strand_id
1 'polypeptide(L)'
;MGQTGAVVVLLVLLLAASGCISDGKTVIKAKVLVTETDDGNPEIVSIDVSTETVSALRKYQDVPMNTPGVYMKCIHNPQAMGFFIGYWRSVSYTGPGEYELMSELKKVPDDGDRIDVIITIEELDGTGRQIKLAKATKQFRWGD
;
A
#
# COMPACT_ATOMS: atom_id res chain seq x y z
N MET A 1 -33.05 29.15 41.06
CA MET A 1 -33.00 27.76 40.53
C MET A 1 -33.06 27.86 39.01
N GLY A 2 -31.97 27.62 38.29
CA GLY A 2 -31.96 27.81 36.82
C GLY A 2 -30.64 27.58 36.10
N GLN A 3 -29.62 27.00 36.75
CA GLN A 3 -28.29 26.78 36.14
C GLN A 3 -27.95 25.32 35.87
N THR A 4 -28.76 24.36 36.36
CA THR A 4 -28.48 22.93 36.17
C THR A 4 -28.89 22.40 34.79
N GLY A 5 -29.88 23.02 34.12
CA GLY A 5 -30.35 22.55 32.81
C GLY A 5 -29.39 22.85 31.65
N ALA A 6 -28.74 24.02 31.65
CA ALA A 6 -27.86 24.44 30.55
C ALA A 6 -26.54 23.64 30.49
N VAL A 7 -26.02 23.25 31.65
CA VAL A 7 -24.76 22.50 31.75
C VAL A 7 -24.90 21.07 31.20
N VAL A 8 -26.08 20.45 31.40
CA VAL A 8 -26.35 19.09 30.90
C VAL A 8 -26.48 19.06 29.39
N VAL A 9 -27.12 20.07 28.78
CA VAL A 9 -27.29 20.14 27.31
C VAL A 9 -25.96 20.39 26.60
N LEU A 10 -25.06 21.19 27.19
CA LEU A 10 -23.74 21.46 26.61
C LEU A 10 -22.83 20.21 26.63
N LEU A 11 -22.94 19.37 27.67
CA LEU A 11 -22.15 18.14 27.79
C LEU A 11 -22.56 17.05 26.79
N VAL A 12 -23.86 16.93 26.49
CA VAL A 12 -24.38 15.96 25.51
C VAL A 12 -24.01 16.34 24.07
N LEU A 13 -23.95 17.63 23.76
CA LEU A 13 -23.51 18.12 22.45
C LEU A 13 -22.01 17.89 22.19
N LEU A 14 -21.16 17.94 23.23
CA LEU A 14 -19.73 17.67 23.11
C LEU A 14 -19.43 16.18 22.87
N LEU A 15 -20.25 15.26 23.38
CA LEU A 15 -20.11 13.82 23.13
C LEU A 15 -20.57 13.41 21.73
N ALA A 16 -21.42 14.19 21.07
CA ALA A 16 -21.80 13.95 19.67
C ALA A 16 -20.72 14.44 18.66
N ALA A 17 -19.75 15.23 19.14
CA ALA A 17 -18.61 15.71 18.35
C ALA A 17 -17.38 14.80 18.43
N SER A 18 -17.42 13.69 19.19
CA SER A 18 -16.53 12.55 18.94
C SER A 18 -17.01 11.87 17.66
N GLY A 19 -16.85 12.58 16.54
CA GLY A 19 -17.06 12.06 15.21
C GLY A 19 -16.36 10.72 15.13
N CYS A 20 -17.06 9.74 14.53
CA CYS A 20 -16.53 8.44 14.17
C CYS A 20 -15.19 8.69 13.45
N ILE A 21 -14.07 8.64 14.19
CA ILE A 21 -12.73 8.71 13.63
C ILE A 21 -12.66 7.46 12.78
N SER A 22 -12.66 7.67 11.46
CA SER A 22 -12.72 6.60 10.47
C SER A 22 -11.70 5.53 10.84
N ASP A 23 -12.17 4.30 11.04
CA ASP A 23 -11.33 3.12 11.22
C ASP A 23 -10.16 3.19 10.23
N GLY A 24 -8.94 3.28 10.76
CA GLY A 24 -7.73 3.28 9.93
C GLY A 24 -7.67 2.03 9.06
N LYS A 25 -7.11 2.15 7.87
CA LYS A 25 -6.91 1.02 6.95
C LYS A 25 -5.44 0.64 6.91
N THR A 26 -5.20 -0.66 7.05
CA THR A 26 -3.86 -1.24 6.91
C THR A 26 -3.44 -1.23 5.44
N VAL A 27 -2.27 -0.66 5.17
CA VAL A 27 -1.64 -0.62 3.85
C VAL A 27 -0.26 -1.26 3.90
N ILE A 28 0.15 -1.85 2.77
CA ILE A 28 1.53 -2.24 2.53
C ILE A 28 2.18 -1.17 1.68
N LYS A 29 3.32 -0.68 2.16
CA LYS A 29 4.15 0.31 1.51
C LYS A 29 5.45 -0.33 1.06
N ALA A 30 5.83 -0.09 -0.18
CA ALA A 30 7.08 -0.53 -0.76
C ALA A 30 7.88 0.68 -1.26
N LYS A 31 9.10 0.83 -0.75
CA LYS A 31 10.10 1.74 -1.28
C LYS A 31 11.07 0.94 -2.14
N VAL A 32 11.13 1.26 -3.42
CA VAL A 32 11.86 0.51 -4.43
C VAL A 32 12.98 1.40 -4.94
N LEU A 33 14.22 0.92 -4.84
CA LEU A 33 15.37 1.56 -5.48
C LEU A 33 15.63 0.88 -6.82
N VAL A 34 15.62 1.67 -7.89
CA VAL A 34 15.92 1.22 -9.24
C VAL A 34 17.18 1.90 -9.75
N THR A 35 18.09 1.12 -10.33
CA THR A 35 19.26 1.59 -11.07
C THR A 35 19.15 1.16 -12.53
N GLU A 36 20.14 1.52 -13.34
CA GLU A 36 20.26 1.05 -14.71
C GLU A 36 21.61 0.37 -14.91
N THR A 37 21.66 -0.68 -15.72
CA THR A 37 22.92 -1.30 -16.17
C THR A 37 23.63 -0.41 -17.18
N ASP A 38 24.88 -0.73 -17.52
CA ASP A 38 25.65 0.00 -18.54
C ASP A 38 24.94 0.05 -19.92
N ASP A 39 24.10 -0.95 -20.21
CA ASP A 39 23.26 -1.03 -21.42
C ASP A 39 21.93 -0.25 -21.31
N GLY A 40 21.70 0.49 -20.21
CA GLY A 40 20.48 1.27 -19.97
C GLY A 40 19.26 0.45 -19.53
N ASN A 41 19.45 -0.81 -19.12
CA ASN A 41 18.33 -1.65 -18.68
C ASN A 41 18.05 -1.45 -17.18
N PRO A 42 16.78 -1.33 -16.77
CA PRO A 42 16.44 -1.11 -15.36
C PRO A 42 16.74 -2.35 -14.49
N GLU A 43 17.25 -2.09 -13.29
CA GLU A 43 17.53 -3.08 -12.26
C GLU A 43 16.95 -2.66 -10.92
N ILE A 44 16.16 -3.54 -10.29
CA ILE A 44 15.63 -3.32 -8.95
C ILE A 44 16.69 -3.77 -7.95
N VAL A 45 17.31 -2.81 -7.26
CA VAL A 45 18.41 -3.05 -6.32
C VAL A 45 17.89 -3.42 -4.94
N SER A 46 16.84 -2.72 -4.48
CA SER A 46 16.24 -2.99 -3.17
C SER A 46 14.75 -2.71 -3.16
N ILE A 47 14.04 -3.47 -2.32
CA ILE A 47 12.65 -3.24 -1.99
C ILE A 47 12.56 -3.26 -0.46
N ASP A 48 12.27 -2.11 0.13
CA ASP A 48 11.97 -1.98 1.56
C ASP A 48 10.45 -1.98 1.75
N VAL A 49 9.96 -2.87 2.60
CA VAL A 49 8.53 -3.12 2.79
C VAL A 49 8.14 -2.81 4.24
N SER A 50 7.14 -1.96 4.40
CA SER A 50 6.53 -1.63 5.68
C SER A 50 5.01 -1.78 5.64
N THR A 51 4.43 -1.91 6.83
CA THR A 51 2.99 -1.82 7.03
C THR A 51 2.70 -0.46 7.63
N GLU A 52 1.62 0.20 7.21
CA GLU A 52 1.18 1.45 7.83
C GLU A 52 -0.34 1.42 8.04
N THR A 53 -0.84 2.22 8.99
CA THR A 53 -2.28 2.48 9.14
C THR A 53 -2.58 3.89 8.64
N VAL A 54 -3.37 4.01 7.59
CA VAL A 54 -3.74 5.30 6.99
C VAL A 54 -5.23 5.58 7.14
N SER A 55 -5.61 6.85 7.13
CA SER A 55 -7.01 7.25 7.26
C SER A 55 -7.84 6.78 6.05
N ALA A 56 -9.01 6.19 6.31
CA ALA A 56 -9.87 5.53 5.33
C ALA A 56 -10.71 6.49 4.46
N LEU A 57 -10.41 7.79 4.45
CA LEU A 57 -11.24 8.83 3.82
C LEU A 57 -11.36 8.69 2.29
N ARG A 58 -10.54 7.86 1.64
CA ARG A 58 -10.63 7.58 0.20
C ARG A 58 -10.93 6.12 -0.07
N LYS A 59 -11.88 5.88 -0.98
CA LYS A 59 -12.12 4.55 -1.54
C LYS A 59 -10.94 4.20 -2.44
N TYR A 60 -10.17 3.19 -2.05
CA TYR A 60 -9.11 2.66 -2.89
C TYR A 60 -9.70 1.72 -3.94
N GLN A 61 -9.18 1.85 -5.15
CA GLN A 61 -9.48 1.01 -6.31
C GLN A 61 -8.17 0.70 -7.03
N ASP A 62 -8.16 -0.25 -7.96
CA ASP A 62 -6.97 -0.50 -8.77
C ASP A 62 -6.60 0.79 -9.53
N VAL A 63 -5.32 1.17 -9.47
CA VAL A 63 -4.82 2.35 -10.20
C VAL A 63 -4.65 1.96 -11.67
N PRO A 64 -5.05 2.80 -12.64
CA PRO A 64 -4.80 2.55 -14.06
C PRO A 64 -3.34 2.18 -14.32
N MET A 65 -3.10 1.31 -15.30
CA MET A 65 -1.73 0.91 -15.66
C MET A 65 -0.96 2.15 -16.17
N ASN A 66 0.25 2.35 -15.63
CA ASN A 66 1.18 3.36 -16.09
C ASN A 66 2.16 2.69 -17.04
N THR A 67 2.20 3.08 -18.31
CA THR A 67 3.10 2.45 -19.28
C THR A 67 4.03 3.52 -19.85
N PRO A 68 5.32 3.52 -19.49
CA PRO A 68 6.02 2.55 -18.63
C PRO A 68 5.68 2.75 -17.14
N GLY A 69 5.87 1.71 -16.35
CA GLY A 69 5.51 1.78 -14.94
C GLY A 69 6.25 0.82 -14.05
N VAL A 70 6.37 1.23 -12.79
CA VAL A 70 6.69 0.36 -11.68
C VAL A 70 5.37 -0.09 -11.06
N TYR A 71 5.21 -1.40 -10.94
CA TYR A 71 3.97 -2.04 -10.52
C TYR A 71 4.19 -2.81 -9.22
N MET A 72 3.18 -2.82 -8.35
CA MET A 72 3.20 -3.59 -7.11
C MET A 72 2.01 -4.53 -7.01
N LYS A 73 2.30 -5.77 -6.61
CA LYS A 73 1.30 -6.78 -6.23
C LYS A 73 1.64 -7.36 -4.86
N CYS A 74 0.64 -7.44 -3.99
CA CYS A 74 0.76 -8.07 -2.67
C CYS A 74 0.09 -9.44 -2.69
N ILE A 75 0.85 -10.49 -2.37
CA ILE A 75 0.39 -11.87 -2.31
C ILE A 75 0.51 -12.36 -0.88
N HIS A 76 -0.61 -12.79 -0.30
CA HIS A 76 -0.62 -13.49 0.98
C HIS A 76 -0.27 -14.95 0.72
N ASN A 77 0.74 -15.46 1.41
CA ASN A 77 1.27 -16.79 1.21
C ASN A 77 1.44 -17.50 2.57
N PRO A 78 0.34 -18.01 3.17
CA PRO A 78 0.42 -18.65 4.47
C PRO A 78 1.22 -19.96 4.39
N GLN A 79 0.99 -20.81 3.37
CA GLN A 79 1.62 -22.14 3.24
C GLN A 79 1.63 -22.66 1.79
N ALA A 80 2.21 -21.90 0.83
CA ALA A 80 2.45 -22.29 -0.57
C ALA A 80 1.27 -22.22 -1.58
N MET A 81 0.07 -21.81 -1.16
CA MET A 81 -0.98 -21.33 -2.06
C MET A 81 -1.18 -19.83 -1.87
N GLY A 82 -0.46 -19.04 -2.68
CA GLY A 82 -0.52 -17.59 -2.63
C GLY A 82 -1.80 -17.05 -3.26
N PHE A 83 -2.43 -16.06 -2.63
CA PHE A 83 -3.55 -15.32 -3.22
C PHE A 83 -3.35 -13.81 -3.12
N PHE A 84 -3.86 -13.07 -4.10
CA PHE A 84 -3.75 -11.62 -4.12
C PHE A 84 -4.58 -11.00 -3.00
N ILE A 85 -3.91 -10.18 -2.20
CA ILE A 85 -4.55 -9.50 -1.06
C ILE A 85 -4.55 -7.99 -1.19
N GLY A 86 -3.86 -7.41 -2.17
CA GLY A 86 -3.83 -5.96 -2.39
C GLY A 86 -4.68 -5.51 -3.57
N TYR A 87 -4.85 -4.20 -3.67
CA TYR A 87 -5.16 -3.56 -4.95
C TYR A 87 -3.91 -3.44 -5.81
N TRP A 88 -4.10 -3.39 -7.12
CA TRP A 88 -3.04 -3.12 -8.08
C TRP A 88 -2.62 -1.66 -7.96
N ARG A 89 -1.31 -1.46 -7.90
CA ARG A 89 -0.68 -0.14 -7.80
C ARG A 89 0.38 -0.02 -8.88
N SER A 90 0.42 1.16 -9.48
CA SER A 90 1.41 1.52 -10.47
C SER A 90 1.84 2.97 -10.22
N VAL A 91 3.09 3.27 -10.52
CA VAL A 91 3.60 4.63 -10.67
C VAL A 91 4.35 4.69 -12.00
N SER A 92 4.37 5.85 -12.66
CA SER A 92 5.11 6.01 -13.91
C SER A 92 6.60 5.76 -13.68
N TYR A 93 7.22 4.95 -14.53
CA TYR A 93 8.67 4.76 -14.50
C TYR A 93 9.34 5.93 -15.22
N THR A 94 10.23 6.65 -14.55
CA THR A 94 10.88 7.87 -15.05
C THR A 94 12.40 7.75 -15.13
N GLY A 95 12.96 6.55 -14.97
CA GLY A 95 14.41 6.30 -14.95
C GLY A 95 14.93 5.76 -13.60
N PRO A 96 16.24 5.77 -13.35
CA PRO A 96 16.80 5.32 -12.09
C PRO A 96 16.39 6.25 -10.95
N GLY A 97 16.14 5.70 -9.76
CA GLY A 97 15.70 6.45 -8.60
C GLY A 97 14.84 5.65 -7.63
N GLU A 98 14.24 6.36 -6.69
CA GLU A 98 13.36 5.80 -5.68
C GLU A 98 11.90 5.90 -6.10
N TYR A 99 11.18 4.81 -5.93
CA TYR A 99 9.75 4.70 -6.20
C TYR A 99 9.02 4.27 -4.93
N GLU A 100 7.92 4.95 -4.61
CA GLU A 100 7.09 4.61 -3.47
C GLU A 100 5.72 4.14 -3.95
N LEU A 101 5.35 2.91 -3.57
CA LEU A 101 4.05 2.32 -3.87
C LEU A 101 3.34 1.94 -2.57
N MET A 102 2.05 2.22 -2.50
CA MET A 102 1.23 1.92 -1.33
C MET A 102 -0.08 1.24 -1.74
N SER A 103 -0.32 0.02 -1.24
CA SER A 103 -1.53 -0.75 -1.53
C SER A 103 -2.31 -1.03 -0.27
N GLU A 104 -3.61 -0.71 -0.31
CA GLU A 104 -4.56 -1.21 0.68
C GLU A 104 -4.76 -2.71 0.46
N LEU A 105 -4.94 -3.42 1.56
CA LEU A 105 -5.25 -4.84 1.53
C LEU A 105 -6.77 -5.07 1.42
N LYS A 106 -7.19 -5.74 0.33
CA LYS A 106 -8.54 -6.33 0.16
C LYS A 106 -8.84 -7.38 1.23
N LYS A 107 -7.81 -8.07 1.72
CA LYS A 107 -7.89 -9.00 2.85
C LYS A 107 -6.67 -8.79 3.75
N VAL A 108 -6.91 -8.49 5.02
CA VAL A 108 -5.84 -8.34 6.01
C VAL A 108 -5.34 -9.74 6.43
N PRO A 109 -4.03 -10.01 6.38
CA PRO A 109 -3.44 -11.25 6.90
C PRO A 109 -3.49 -11.34 8.42
N ASP A 110 -3.34 -12.54 8.95
CA ASP A 110 -3.22 -12.79 10.38
C ASP A 110 -1.80 -12.41 10.86
N ASP A 111 -1.64 -12.16 12.16
CA ASP A 111 -0.31 -11.86 12.72
C ASP A 111 0.66 -13.01 12.47
N GLY A 112 1.84 -12.70 11.95
CA GLY A 112 2.85 -13.69 11.61
C GLY A 112 2.72 -14.30 10.22
N ASP A 113 1.67 -13.98 9.46
CA ASP A 113 1.52 -14.43 8.08
C ASP A 113 2.60 -13.86 7.17
N ARG A 114 2.93 -14.59 6.11
CA ARG A 114 3.93 -14.15 5.13
C ARG A 114 3.27 -13.43 3.96
N ILE A 115 3.74 -12.21 3.69
CA ILE A 115 3.35 -11.42 2.53
C ILE A 115 4.53 -11.33 1.58
N ASP A 116 4.31 -11.75 0.33
CA ASP A 116 5.21 -11.51 -0.78
C ASP A 116 4.78 -10.23 -1.50
N VAL A 117 5.67 -9.24 -1.55
CA VAL A 117 5.51 -8.01 -2.34
C VAL A 117 6.32 -8.18 -3.62
N ILE A 118 5.62 -8.23 -4.74
CA ILE A 118 6.21 -8.37 -6.07
C ILE A 118 6.21 -6.99 -6.73
N ILE A 119 7.39 -6.56 -7.16
CA ILE A 119 7.60 -5.36 -7.94
C ILE A 119 7.98 -5.75 -9.37
N THR A 120 7.29 -5.13 -10.33
CA THR A 120 7.56 -5.32 -11.76
C THR A 120 7.82 -3.97 -12.42
N ILE A 121 8.76 -3.91 -13.35
CA ILE A 121 8.93 -2.77 -14.27
C ILE A 121 8.47 -3.22 -15.64
N GLU A 122 7.47 -2.54 -16.21
CA GLU A 122 6.93 -2.81 -17.55
C GLU A 122 7.22 -1.65 -18.51
N GLU A 123 7.36 -2.00 -19.80
CA GLU A 123 8.04 -1.19 -20.82
C GLU A 123 7.24 -0.04 -21.43
N LEU A 124 7.99 0.92 -22.01
CA LEU A 124 7.55 2.18 -22.62
C LEU A 124 6.69 2.02 -23.88
N ASP A 125 6.81 0.89 -24.59
CA ASP A 125 6.31 0.72 -25.96
C ASP A 125 4.80 0.42 -26.06
N GLY A 126 4.08 0.49 -24.93
CA GLY A 126 2.63 0.24 -24.89
C GLY A 126 2.24 -1.23 -24.92
N THR A 127 3.20 -2.16 -25.02
CA THR A 127 2.92 -3.60 -25.06
C THR A 127 2.65 -4.21 -23.69
N GLY A 128 3.01 -3.50 -22.61
CA GLY A 128 2.95 -4.03 -21.24
C GLY A 128 3.98 -5.14 -21.00
N ARG A 129 5.03 -5.22 -21.82
CA ARG A 129 6.10 -6.21 -21.65
C ARG A 129 6.82 -5.98 -20.33
N GLN A 130 6.91 -7.03 -19.51
CA GLN A 130 7.71 -7.02 -18.30
C GLN A 130 9.20 -6.99 -18.65
N ILE A 131 9.92 -5.97 -18.17
CA ILE A 131 11.37 -5.83 -18.32
C ILE A 131 12.09 -6.45 -17.11
N LYS A 132 11.60 -6.15 -15.91
CA LYS A 132 12.23 -6.60 -14.65
C LYS A 132 11.19 -7.00 -13.63
N LEU A 133 11.55 -7.95 -12.78
CA LEU A 133 10.76 -8.38 -11.64
C LEU A 133 11.68 -8.63 -10.45
N ALA A 134 11.24 -8.20 -9.28
CA ALA A 134 11.85 -8.54 -8.01
C ALA A 134 10.78 -8.78 -6.95
N LYS A 135 11.15 -9.52 -5.91
CA LYS A 135 10.26 -9.89 -4.82
C LYS A 135 10.92 -9.58 -3.48
N ALA A 136 10.20 -8.90 -2.60
CA ALA A 136 10.50 -8.86 -1.18
C ALA A 136 9.46 -9.65 -0.40
N THR A 137 9.90 -10.27 0.69
CA THR A 137 9.03 -11.06 1.56
C THR A 137 9.08 -10.42 2.94
N LYS A 138 7.92 -10.09 3.50
CA LYS A 138 7.77 -9.58 4.88
C LYS A 138 6.87 -10.51 5.67
N GLN A 139 7.17 -10.66 6.96
CA GLN A 139 6.23 -11.22 7.91
C GLN A 139 5.29 -10.10 8.39
N PHE A 140 3.99 -10.29 8.23
CA PHE A 140 2.97 -9.37 8.68
C PHE A 140 2.94 -9.33 10.20
N ARG A 141 2.96 -8.13 10.75
CA ARG A 141 2.86 -7.88 12.18
C ARG A 141 1.92 -6.71 12.42
N TRP A 142 1.05 -6.83 13.41
CA TRP A 142 0.22 -5.71 13.83
C TRP A 142 1.04 -4.69 14.61
N GLY A 143 0.92 -3.41 14.22
CA GLY A 143 1.58 -2.30 14.91
C GLY A 143 3.04 -2.04 14.51
N ASP A 144 3.53 -2.75 13.49
CA ASP A 144 4.75 -2.40 12.74
C ASP A 144 4.58 -1.08 11.96
#